data_AF-A0A7C2SQR4-F1
#
_entry.id   AF-A0A7C2SQR4-F1
#
_cell.length_a   1.000
_cell.length_b   1.000
_cell.length_c   1.000
_cell.angle_alpha   90.00
_cell.angle_beta   90.00
_cell.angle_gamma   90.00
#
_symmetry.space_group_name_H-M   'P 1'
#
loop_
_entity.id
_entity.type
_entity.pdbx_description
1 polymer ?
#
loop_
_entity_poly.entity_id
_entity_poly.type
_entity_poly.pdbx_seq_one_letter_code
_entity_poly.pdbx_strand_id
1 'polypeptide(L)'
;PWLEPATIELVSQWGRQGLSSLDVLCPGFAADCLETLEEIAMTNREAFLHAGGGRFRYIPALNDRPDHLKALSEIASAHMAGWGEAADVSERERRFREFVAANPFPGAERF
;
A
#
# COMPACT_ATOMS: atom_id res chain seq x y z
N PRO A 1 5.14 -16.29 17.57
CA PRO A 1 5.59 -16.51 16.17
C PRO A 1 5.12 -15.32 15.33
N TRP A 2 5.88 -14.93 14.31
CA TRP A 2 5.50 -13.84 13.39
C TRP A 2 4.65 -14.37 12.23
N LEU A 3 3.95 -13.48 11.53
CA LEU A 3 3.23 -13.83 10.31
C LEU A 3 4.23 -14.01 9.17
N GLU A 4 4.05 -15.09 8.42
CA GLU A 4 4.87 -15.45 7.26
C GLU A 4 4.06 -15.32 5.96
N PRO A 5 4.73 -15.16 4.80
CA PRO A 5 6.18 -15.03 4.63
C PRO A 5 6.72 -13.65 5.00
N ALA A 6 7.97 -13.58 5.47
CA ALA A 6 8.65 -12.32 5.72
C ALA A 6 8.97 -11.59 4.41
N THR A 7 8.78 -10.27 4.38
CA THR A 7 8.98 -9.46 3.15
C THR A 7 10.39 -9.63 2.57
N ILE A 8 11.42 -9.63 3.42
CA ILE A 8 12.82 -9.74 2.99
C ILE A 8 13.12 -11.08 2.27
N GLU A 9 12.46 -12.16 2.68
CA GLU A 9 12.63 -13.49 2.10
C GLU A 9 12.00 -13.56 0.70
N LEU A 10 10.77 -13.04 0.57
CA LEU A 10 10.05 -12.93 -0.69
C LEU A 10 10.81 -12.08 -1.71
N VAL A 11 11.23 -10.89 -1.30
CA VAL A 11 11.91 -9.95 -2.20
C VAL A 11 13.24 -10.55 -2.69
N SER A 12 14.00 -11.22 -1.82
CA SER A 12 15.22 -11.94 -2.21
C SER A 12 14.93 -13.11 -3.16
N GLN A 13 13.84 -13.85 -2.93
CA GLN A 13 13.42 -14.94 -3.81
C GLN A 13 13.06 -14.45 -5.20
N TRP A 14 12.29 -13.36 -5.31
CA TRP A 14 11.93 -12.76 -6.59
C TRP A 14 13.15 -12.20 -7.34
N GLY A 15 14.13 -11.65 -6.61
CA GLY A 15 15.40 -11.27 -7.20
C GLY A 15 16.12 -12.47 -7.85
N ARG A 16 16.21 -13.60 -7.14
CA ARG A 16 16.80 -14.84 -7.68
C ARG A 16 16.05 -15.42 -8.88
N GLN A 17 14.76 -15.16 -8.98
CA GLN A 17 13.92 -15.55 -10.12
C GLN A 17 14.07 -14.61 -11.32
N GLY A 18 14.87 -13.54 -11.21
CA GLY A 18 15.11 -12.58 -12.29
C GLY A 18 13.92 -11.66 -12.57
N LEU A 19 13.09 -11.36 -11.56
CA LEU A 19 11.97 -10.44 -11.73
C LEU A 19 12.49 -9.08 -12.26
N SER A 20 11.95 -8.64 -13.39
CA SER A 20 12.46 -7.47 -14.11
C SER A 20 12.16 -6.14 -13.42
N SER A 21 11.04 -6.05 -12.71
CA SER A 21 10.67 -4.85 -11.97
C SER A 21 9.78 -5.16 -10.77
N LEU A 22 10.04 -4.49 -9.65
CA LEU A 22 9.25 -4.54 -8.43
C LEU A 22 8.95 -3.12 -7.94
N ASP A 23 7.68 -2.77 -7.88
CA ASP A 23 7.19 -1.55 -7.25
C ASP A 23 6.52 -1.91 -5.91
N VAL A 24 6.87 -1.24 -4.82
CA VAL A 24 6.43 -1.60 -3.45
C VAL A 24 5.74 -0.42 -2.79
N LEU A 25 4.59 -0.66 -2.14
CA LEU A 25 3.89 0.29 -1.28
C LEU A 25 3.61 -0.34 0.09
N CYS A 26 3.50 0.48 1.13
CA CYS A 26 3.32 0.04 2.52
C CYS A 26 1.97 0.52 3.07
N PRO A 27 0.85 -0.16 2.75
CA PRO A 27 -0.50 0.36 3.03
C PRO A 27 -0.86 0.38 4.52
N GLY A 28 -0.05 -0.26 5.38
CA GLY A 28 -0.17 -0.16 6.83
C GLY A 28 0.27 1.18 7.40
N PHE A 29 0.93 2.03 6.61
CA PHE A 29 1.45 3.33 7.02
C PHE A 29 0.92 4.44 6.11
N ALA A 30 0.31 5.47 6.71
CA ALA A 30 -0.17 6.65 5.99
C ALA A 30 0.94 7.70 5.74
N ALA A 31 2.02 7.64 6.52
CA ALA A 31 3.19 8.50 6.42
C ALA A 31 4.47 7.66 6.51
N ASP A 32 5.55 8.14 5.90
CA ASP A 32 6.83 7.45 5.91
C ASP A 32 7.44 7.43 7.32
N CYS A 33 8.02 6.29 7.66
CA CYS A 33 8.71 5.99 8.91
C CYS A 33 10.00 5.19 8.64
N LEU A 34 10.68 4.77 9.71
CA LEU A 34 11.93 4.02 9.64
C LEU A 34 11.76 2.72 8.84
N GLU A 35 10.67 1.99 9.11
CA GLU A 35 10.34 0.73 8.45
C GLU A 35 10.17 0.93 6.94
N THR A 36 9.53 2.03 6.51
CA THR A 36 9.35 2.30 5.08
C THR A 36 10.63 2.76 4.38
N LEU A 37 11.42 3.63 5.00
CA LEU A 37 12.56 4.27 4.36
C LEU A 37 13.81 3.39 4.43
N GLU A 38 14.13 2.84 5.60
CA GLU A 38 15.34 2.05 5.79
C GLU A 38 15.12 0.57 5.48
N GLU A 39 14.02 -0.03 5.95
CA GLU A 39 13.82 -1.46 5.70
C GLU A 39 13.33 -1.71 4.27
N ILE A 40 12.27 -1.02 3.82
CA ILE A 40 11.72 -1.26 2.48
C ILE A 40 12.54 -0.59 1.38
N ALA A 41 12.72 0.74 1.45
CA ALA A 41 13.32 1.49 0.34
C ALA A 41 14.83 1.27 0.19
N MET A 42 15.53 0.89 1.27
CA MET A 42 16.98 0.59 1.25
C MET A 42 17.25 -0.91 1.37
N THR A 43 16.92 -1.55 2.50
CA THR A 43 17.38 -2.93 2.79
C THR A 43 16.77 -3.97 1.84
N ASN A 44 15.45 -3.95 1.64
CA ASN A 44 14.78 -4.86 0.71
C ASN A 44 15.16 -4.57 -0.74
N ARG A 45 15.34 -3.29 -1.09
CA ARG A 45 15.85 -2.89 -2.40
C ARG A 45 17.22 -3.51 -2.67
N GLU A 46 18.16 -3.39 -1.75
CA GLU A 46 19.50 -3.97 -1.88
C GLU A 46 19.43 -5.50 -1.99
N ALA A 47 18.61 -6.16 -1.17
CA ALA A 47 18.43 -7.60 -1.24
C ALA A 47 17.87 -8.06 -2.60
N PHE A 48 16.90 -7.35 -3.16
CA PHE A 48 16.35 -7.63 -4.50
C PHE A 48 17.42 -7.53 -5.60
N LEU A 49 18.16 -6.42 -5.60
CA LEU A 49 19.15 -6.11 -6.63
C LEU A 49 20.35 -7.07 -6.55
N HIS A 50 20.87 -7.32 -5.35
CA HIS A 50 21.98 -8.26 -5.15
C HIS A 50 21.60 -9.70 -5.52
N ALA A 51 20.33 -10.08 -5.36
CA ALA A 51 19.84 -11.41 -5.75
C ALA A 51 19.66 -11.59 -7.27
N GLY A 52 19.84 -10.54 -8.09
CA GLY A 52 19.69 -10.60 -9.55
C GLY A 52 18.39 -10.00 -10.10
N GLY A 53 17.61 -9.31 -9.26
CA GLY A 53 16.42 -8.58 -9.68
C GLY A 53 16.75 -7.36 -10.54
N GLY A 54 15.77 -6.92 -11.34
CA GLY A 54 15.90 -5.75 -12.21
C GLY A 54 15.70 -4.42 -11.48
N ARG A 55 14.61 -3.69 -11.79
CA ARG A 55 14.32 -2.39 -11.15
C ARG A 55 13.54 -2.56 -9.85
N PHE A 56 13.93 -1.85 -8.80
CA PHE A 56 13.14 -1.71 -7.58
C PHE A 56 12.72 -0.25 -7.37
N ARG A 57 11.43 -0.02 -7.08
CA ARG A 57 10.90 1.30 -6.75
C ARG A 57 10.01 1.24 -5.52
N TYR A 58 10.39 1.96 -4.48
CA TYR A 58 9.48 2.27 -3.38
C TYR A 58 8.51 3.39 -3.80
N ILE A 59 7.22 3.21 -3.51
CA ILE A 59 6.17 4.21 -3.66
C ILE A 59 5.99 4.88 -2.29
N PRO A 60 6.28 6.19 -2.15
CA PRO A 60 6.14 6.90 -0.88
C PRO A 60 4.76 6.75 -0.28
N ALA A 61 4.68 6.78 1.06
CA ALA A 61 3.41 6.89 1.73
C ALA A 61 2.67 8.18 1.33
N LEU A 62 1.40 8.28 1.73
CA LEU A 62 0.56 9.42 1.35
C LEU A 62 1.08 10.74 1.94
N ASN A 63 1.76 10.70 3.09
CA ASN A 63 2.41 11.85 3.72
C ASN A 63 1.46 13.06 3.81
N ASP A 64 1.92 14.24 3.41
CA ASP A 64 1.21 15.51 3.44
C ASP A 64 0.43 15.82 2.15
N ARG A 65 0.20 14.82 1.30
CA ARG A 65 -0.48 15.02 0.00
C ARG A 65 -1.86 15.68 0.22
N PRO A 66 -2.22 16.73 -0.53
CA PRO A 66 -3.45 17.49 -0.26
C PRO A 66 -4.74 16.68 -0.28
N ASP A 67 -4.84 15.68 -1.15
CA ASP A 67 -6.00 14.77 -1.23
C ASP A 67 -6.07 13.79 -0.04
N HIS A 68 -4.92 13.38 0.53
CA HIS A 68 -4.86 12.58 1.75
C HIS A 68 -5.34 13.38 2.96
N LEU A 69 -4.82 14.60 3.13
CA LEU A 69 -5.27 15.50 4.20
C LEU A 69 -6.76 15.83 4.06
N LYS A 70 -7.24 16.03 2.84
CA LYS A 70 -8.68 16.22 2.57
C LYS A 70 -9.48 14.99 3.00
N ALA A 71 -9.07 13.79 2.62
CA ALA A 71 -9.77 12.56 3.01
C ALA A 71 -9.81 12.38 4.54
N LEU A 72 -8.69 12.62 5.23
CA LEU A 72 -8.64 12.60 6.70
C LEU A 72 -9.55 13.66 7.33
N SER A 73 -9.57 14.88 6.78
CA SER A 73 -10.45 15.96 7.23
C SER A 73 -11.92 15.59 7.05
N GLU A 74 -12.31 14.99 5.94
CA GLU A 74 -13.69 14.56 5.68
C GLU A 74 -14.14 13.50 6.71
N ILE A 75 -13.29 12.52 6.99
CA ILE A 75 -13.54 11.50 8.03
C ILE A 75 -13.70 12.17 9.40
N ALA A 76 -12.76 13.03 9.77
CA ALA A 76 -12.79 13.71 11.06
C ALA A 76 -14.05 14.57 11.20
N SER A 77 -14.38 15.39 10.19
CA SER A 77 -15.58 16.22 10.19
C SER A 77 -16.86 15.41 10.33
N ALA A 78 -16.97 14.27 9.63
CA ALA A 78 -18.12 13.38 9.73
C ALA A 78 -18.30 12.83 11.16
N HIS A 79 -17.21 12.42 11.82
CA HIS A 79 -17.27 11.84 13.16
C HIS A 79 -17.32 12.87 14.30
N MET A 80 -17.00 14.13 14.04
CA MET A 80 -17.14 15.22 15.02
C MET A 80 -18.55 15.86 15.00
N ALA A 81 -19.37 15.61 13.98
CA ALA A 81 -20.71 16.20 13.84
C ALA A 81 -21.81 15.55 14.72
N GLY A 82 -21.42 14.63 15.62
CA GLY A 82 -22.33 13.80 16.41
C GLY A 82 -22.53 12.43 15.78
N TRP A 83 -22.44 11.38 16.58
CA TRP A 83 -22.61 9.99 16.13
C TRP A 83 -24.11 9.68 15.97
N GLY A 84 -24.76 10.28 14.97
CA GLY A 84 -26.04 9.78 14.43
C GLY A 84 -25.82 8.44 13.71
N GLU A 85 -26.92 7.76 13.30
CA GLU A 85 -26.90 6.41 12.69
C GLU A 85 -25.66 6.17 11.81
N ALA A 86 -24.95 5.08 12.12
CA ALA A 86 -23.63 4.75 11.59
C ALA A 86 -23.53 5.03 10.09
N ALA A 87 -22.44 5.69 9.68
CA ALA A 87 -22.13 5.93 8.27
C ALA A 87 -22.43 4.68 7.43
N ASP A 88 -23.25 4.83 6.39
CA ASP A 88 -23.72 3.71 5.57
C ASP A 88 -22.54 3.03 4.85
N VAL A 89 -22.09 1.93 5.45
CA VAL A 89 -20.99 1.09 4.95
C VAL A 89 -21.32 0.57 3.55
N SER A 90 -22.60 0.32 3.24
CA SER A 90 -23.04 -0.28 1.99
C SER A 90 -22.83 0.66 0.78
N GLU A 91 -23.06 1.96 0.96
CA GLU A 91 -22.78 2.99 -0.05
C GLU A 91 -21.28 3.07 -0.36
N ARG A 92 -20.46 2.97 0.68
CA ARG A 92 -19.00 3.04 0.57
C ARG A 92 -18.42 1.81 -0.14
N GLU A 93 -18.94 0.63 0.16
CA GLU A 93 -18.62 -0.62 -0.56
C GLU A 93 -19.09 -0.59 -2.02
N ARG A 94 -20.27 0.00 -2.30
CA ARG A 94 -20.75 0.18 -3.68
C ARG A 94 -19.81 1.06 -4.48
N ARG A 95 -19.45 2.24 -3.95
CA ARG A 95 -18.48 3.15 -4.59
C ARG A 95 -17.12 2.51 -4.82
N PHE A 96 -16.62 1.72 -3.86
CA PHE A 96 -15.36 1.01 -4.04
C PHE A 96 -15.43 -0.01 -5.19
N ARG A 97 -16.51 -0.80 -5.24
CA ARG A 97 -16.74 -1.76 -6.34
C ARG A 97 -16.84 -1.06 -7.70
N GLU A 98 -17.56 0.05 -7.78
CA GLU A 98 -17.65 0.86 -9.00
C GLU A 98 -16.28 1.40 -9.44
N PHE A 99 -15.47 1.88 -8.49
CA PHE A 99 -14.12 2.35 -8.78
C PHE A 99 -13.20 1.24 -9.33
N VAL A 100 -13.23 0.06 -8.70
CA VAL A 100 -12.45 -1.11 -9.16
C VAL A 100 -12.92 -1.56 -10.54
N ALA A 101 -14.24 -1.63 -10.77
CA ALA A 101 -14.80 -1.98 -12.07
C ALA A 101 -14.42 -0.98 -13.18
N ALA A 102 -14.35 0.31 -12.84
CA ALA A 102 -13.95 1.37 -13.76
C ALA A 102 -12.44 1.42 -14.05
N ASN A 103 -11.60 0.83 -13.19
CA ASN A 103 -10.14 0.84 -13.30
C ASN A 103 -9.56 -0.57 -13.22
N PRO A 104 -9.81 -1.45 -14.21
CA PRO A 104 -9.33 -2.82 -14.18
C PRO A 104 -7.80 -2.86 -14.26
N PHE A 105 -7.17 -3.56 -13.32
CA PHE A 105 -5.75 -3.89 -13.34
C PHE A 105 -5.57 -5.43 -13.36
N PRO A 106 -4.47 -5.94 -13.95
CA PRO A 106 -4.25 -7.38 -14.04
C PRO A 106 -4.32 -8.03 -12.64
N GLY A 107 -5.18 -9.05 -12.48
CA GLY A 107 -5.38 -9.74 -11.19
C GLY A 107 -6.45 -9.15 -10.27
N ALA A 108 -7.22 -8.16 -10.72
CA ALA A 108 -8.32 -7.56 -9.95
C ALA A 108 -9.40 -8.58 -9.54
N GLU A 109 -9.58 -9.69 -10.28
CA GLU A 109 -10.48 -10.81 -9.92
C GLU A 109 -10.17 -11.52 -8.60
N ARG A 110 -9.08 -11.18 -7.89
CA ARG A 110 -8.72 -11.76 -6.58
C ARG A 110 -9.11 -10.88 -5.38
N PHE A 111 -9.75 -9.74 -5.61
CA PHE A 111 -10.24 -8.82 -4.57
C PHE A 111 -11.77 -8.73 -4.57
#